data_AF-A0A644VLT9-F1
#
_entry.id   AF-A0A644VLT9-F1
#
_cell.length_a   1.000
_cell.length_b   1.000
_cell.length_c   1.000
_cell.angle_alpha   90.00
_cell.angle_beta   90.00
_cell.angle_gamma   90.00
#
_symmetry.space_group_name_H-M   'P 1'
#
loop_
_entity.id
_entity.type
_entity.pdbx_description
1 polymer ?
#
loop_
_entity_poly.entity_id
_entity_poly.type
_entity_poly.pdbx_seq_one_letter_code
_entity_poly.pdbx_strand_id
1 'polypeptide(L)'
;MRKALVAPAAALSMFALSAAPGQGESAAAARYGYCADGLKAGWNFYCDPEKEKAAEEKVRPPAPAAQAAPEPPEAPEAQQSYTEKIELYRKQIDELKYKAVLEPTPENVTAYMEAQQQMSRMASAFTDTWQRVLFKTPALDINSRFPMSQMGGAVYQDQMRVARESSLKDAAANLGFMVIVEDAATCGLCTPQLEIISRMQKSYGIEPIVVTVDGSFHPLFPNAVVDTGQLRALGLENSPRPTIALVEPRSGVVEPIGSGLLTEDVILERVHVVTQVPNGERY
;
A
#
# COMPACT_ATOMS: atom_id res chain seq x y z
N MET A 1 -33.23 -21.61 59.83
CA MET A 1 -33.25 -20.24 60.40
C MET A 1 -32.92 -19.27 59.26
N ARG A 2 -33.76 -18.27 58.92
CA ARG A 2 -33.58 -16.83 59.26
C ARG A 2 -32.11 -16.39 59.09
N LYS A 3 -31.67 -15.42 58.26
CA LYS A 3 -32.23 -14.24 57.53
C LYS A 3 -31.28 -13.96 56.31
N ALA A 4 -31.50 -13.08 55.32
CA ALA A 4 -32.65 -12.36 54.72
C ALA A 4 -32.16 -11.65 53.42
N LEU A 5 -33.05 -11.01 52.64
CA LEU A 5 -32.67 -10.06 51.56
C LEU A 5 -32.30 -8.68 52.15
N VAL A 6 -31.28 -8.00 51.60
CA VAL A 6 -31.30 -6.53 51.35
C VAL A 6 -30.43 -6.19 50.14
N ALA A 7 -31.04 -5.51 49.18
CA ALA A 7 -30.46 -4.49 48.29
C ALA A 7 -31.52 -3.35 48.20
N PRO A 8 -31.28 -2.17 47.62
CA PRO A 8 -30.05 -1.61 47.03
C PRO A 8 -29.67 -0.23 47.64
N ALA A 9 -28.62 0.42 47.11
CA ALA A 9 -28.46 1.88 47.20
C ALA A 9 -27.67 2.40 45.99
N ALA A 10 -28.26 3.33 45.24
CA ALA A 10 -27.59 4.03 44.14
C ALA A 10 -26.99 5.36 44.63
N ALA A 11 -25.84 5.75 44.08
CA ALA A 11 -25.29 7.09 44.19
C ALA A 11 -24.76 7.54 42.83
N LEU A 12 -25.49 8.47 42.19
CA LEU A 12 -25.03 9.24 41.04
C LEU A 12 -24.00 10.29 41.47
N SER A 13 -23.26 10.82 40.48
CA SER A 13 -22.34 11.98 40.49
C SER A 13 -20.86 11.59 40.48
N MET A 14 -19.98 12.25 39.74
CA MET A 14 -20.14 13.54 39.03
C MET A 14 -19.35 13.54 37.71
N PHE A 15 -19.98 13.93 36.60
CA PHE A 15 -19.28 14.21 35.34
C PHE A 15 -18.57 15.57 35.47
N ALA A 16 -17.25 15.57 35.64
CA ALA A 16 -16.44 16.78 35.65
C ALA A 16 -16.04 17.14 34.21
N LEU A 17 -16.82 18.02 33.58
CA LEU A 17 -16.55 18.56 32.26
C LEU A 17 -15.41 19.60 32.33
N SER A 18 -14.16 19.18 32.11
CA SER A 18 -13.05 20.12 31.86
C SER A 18 -12.98 20.46 30.38
N ALA A 19 -13.12 21.75 30.07
CA ALA A 19 -13.03 22.29 28.71
C ALA A 19 -11.77 23.14 28.53
N ALA A 20 -11.23 23.14 27.31
CA ALA A 20 -10.18 24.02 26.78
C ALA A 20 -8.75 23.78 27.35
N PRO A 21 -7.67 24.13 26.60
CA PRO A 21 -7.65 24.89 25.34
C PRO A 21 -7.40 24.05 24.08
N GLY A 22 -7.74 24.61 22.91
CA GLY A 22 -7.50 23.98 21.62
C GLY A 22 -6.02 24.06 21.21
N GLN A 23 -5.43 22.91 20.90
CA GLN A 23 -4.17 22.83 20.17
C GLN A 23 -4.45 22.91 18.67
N GLY A 24 -4.34 24.13 18.12
CA GLY A 24 -4.16 24.32 16.69
C GLY A 24 -2.73 23.92 16.30
N GLU A 25 -2.44 22.63 16.25
CA GLU A 25 -1.10 22.11 15.98
C GLU A 25 -0.97 21.57 14.55
N SER A 26 -0.35 22.40 13.72
CA SER A 26 0.48 22.03 12.56
C SER A 26 0.00 20.86 11.68
N ALA A 27 -0.74 21.19 10.62
CA ALA A 27 -0.89 20.31 9.44
C ALA A 27 0.39 20.22 8.58
N ALA A 28 1.56 20.17 9.23
CA ALA A 28 2.89 20.02 8.63
C ALA A 28 3.70 18.93 9.36
N ALA A 29 3.02 17.90 9.88
CA ALA A 29 3.65 16.67 10.33
C ALA A 29 3.82 15.70 9.15
N ALA A 30 5.06 15.54 8.69
CA ALA A 30 5.57 14.46 7.84
C ALA A 30 4.66 14.00 6.66
N ARG A 31 4.77 14.66 5.50
CA ARG A 31 4.39 14.07 4.20
C ARG A 31 5.35 12.91 3.85
N TYR A 32 5.13 11.73 4.42
CA TYR A 32 5.86 10.51 4.05
C TYR A 32 5.45 10.03 2.64
N GLY A 33 6.30 10.30 1.64
CA GLY A 33 6.52 9.51 0.41
C GLY A 33 5.37 9.34 -0.60
N TYR A 34 4.21 8.83 -0.18
CA TYR A 34 3.25 8.16 -1.06
C TYR A 34 2.80 8.97 -2.30
N CYS A 35 2.62 10.28 -2.16
CA CYS A 35 2.26 11.18 -3.26
C CYS A 35 3.42 12.04 -3.79
N ALA A 36 4.68 11.72 -3.50
CA ALA A 36 5.86 12.43 -3.99
C ALA A 36 6.78 11.56 -4.88
N ASP A 37 6.75 10.23 -4.73
CA ASP A 37 7.74 9.35 -5.36
C ASP A 37 7.51 9.10 -6.87
N GLY A 38 8.59 8.75 -7.58
CA GLY A 38 8.64 8.52 -9.03
C GLY A 38 7.94 7.25 -9.53
N LEU A 39 7.37 6.45 -8.63
CA LEU A 39 6.53 5.26 -8.88
C LEU A 39 5.30 5.51 -9.78
N LYS A 40 4.99 6.77 -10.09
CA LYS A 40 3.72 7.23 -10.69
C LYS A 40 3.66 7.10 -12.21
N ALA A 41 3.58 5.87 -12.72
CA ALA A 41 3.04 5.60 -14.04
C ALA A 41 1.53 5.30 -13.97
N GLY A 42 0.69 6.28 -13.63
CA GLY A 42 -0.77 6.10 -13.64
C GLY A 42 -1.59 7.10 -12.79
N TRP A 43 -2.91 7.00 -12.91
CA TRP A 43 -3.87 7.73 -12.07
C TRP A 43 -4.00 7.03 -10.70
N ASN A 44 -3.87 7.80 -9.62
CA ASN A 44 -3.83 7.27 -8.25
C ASN A 44 -5.00 7.81 -7.42
N PHE A 45 -5.83 6.92 -6.89
CA PHE A 45 -7.09 7.26 -6.20
C PHE A 45 -6.91 8.11 -4.93
N TYR A 46 -5.73 8.06 -4.30
CA TYR A 46 -5.43 8.75 -3.03
C TYR A 46 -4.56 10.01 -3.18
N CYS A 47 -4.08 10.30 -4.39
CA CYS A 47 -3.27 11.48 -4.66
C CYS A 47 -4.09 12.46 -5.50
N ASP A 48 -4.94 13.25 -4.83
CA ASP A 48 -5.59 14.40 -5.44
C ASP A 48 -4.51 15.30 -6.07
N PRO A 49 -4.59 15.62 -7.38
CA PRO A 49 -3.69 16.58 -7.98
C PRO A 49 -3.89 17.94 -7.28
N GLU A 50 -2.81 18.55 -6.81
CA GLU A 50 -2.88 19.89 -6.19
C GLU A 50 -3.49 20.85 -7.22
N LYS A 51 -4.68 21.37 -6.91
CA LYS A 51 -5.38 22.33 -7.78
C LYS A 51 -4.51 23.57 -7.88
N GLU A 52 -3.91 23.79 -9.04
CA GLU A 52 -3.23 25.05 -9.36
C GLU A 52 -4.22 26.19 -9.10
N LYS A 53 -3.92 26.99 -8.08
CA LYS A 53 -4.68 28.22 -7.83
C LYS A 53 -4.44 29.11 -9.03
N ALA A 54 -5.51 29.42 -9.77
CA ALA A 54 -5.45 30.31 -10.92
C ALA A 54 -4.67 31.56 -10.53
N ALA A 55 -3.57 31.83 -11.25
CA ALA A 55 -2.63 32.87 -10.86
C ALA A 55 -3.35 34.21 -10.80
N GLU A 56 -3.31 34.86 -9.64
CA GLU A 56 -3.94 36.17 -9.45
C GLU A 56 -3.41 37.16 -10.49
N GLU A 57 -4.33 37.72 -11.27
CA GLU A 57 -4.04 38.58 -12.39
C GLU A 57 -3.36 39.87 -11.90
N LYS A 58 -2.04 39.97 -12.12
CA LYS A 58 -1.27 41.16 -11.77
C LYS A 58 -1.70 42.35 -12.64
N VAL A 59 -2.58 43.17 -12.09
CA VAL A 59 -2.99 44.46 -12.66
C VAL A 59 -1.74 45.31 -12.95
N ARG A 60 -1.43 45.50 -14.24
CA ARG A 60 -0.39 46.46 -14.68
C ARG A 60 -0.96 47.88 -14.69
N PRO A 61 -0.18 48.90 -14.30
CA PRO A 61 -0.58 50.30 -14.48
C PRO A 61 -0.77 50.66 -15.96
N PRO A 62 -1.66 51.61 -16.28
CA PRO A 62 -1.97 51.95 -17.67
C PRO A 62 -0.80 52.66 -18.37
N ALA A 63 -0.51 52.24 -19.59
CA ALA A 63 0.38 52.96 -20.51
C ALA A 63 -0.42 53.99 -21.32
N PRO A 64 0.20 55.08 -21.83
CA PRO A 64 -0.52 56.13 -22.57
C PRO A 64 -1.05 55.63 -23.92
N ALA A 65 -2.14 56.24 -24.38
CA ALA A 65 -2.82 55.87 -25.62
C ALA A 65 -1.94 56.09 -26.87
N ALA A 66 -1.91 55.08 -27.74
CA ALA A 66 -1.36 55.20 -29.09
C ALA A 66 -2.23 54.43 -30.10
N GLN A 67 -3.08 55.19 -30.80
CA GLN A 67 -3.52 55.03 -32.20
C GLN A 67 -4.18 53.71 -32.65
N ALA A 68 -5.31 53.87 -33.35
CA ALA A 68 -6.06 52.76 -33.94
C ALA A 68 -5.27 52.06 -35.07
N ALA A 69 -5.19 50.74 -34.98
CA ALA A 69 -4.80 49.81 -36.03
C ALA A 69 -5.93 48.77 -36.17
N PRO A 70 -6.05 48.05 -37.30
CA PRO A 70 -7.33 47.52 -37.76
C PRO A 70 -7.90 46.38 -36.92
N GLU A 71 -9.21 46.22 -37.05
CA GLU A 71 -10.04 45.21 -36.39
C GLU A 71 -9.43 43.80 -36.54
N PRO A 72 -9.13 43.08 -35.44
CA PRO A 72 -8.61 41.72 -35.53
C PRO A 72 -9.64 40.79 -36.19
N PRO A 73 -9.20 39.80 -37.00
CA PRO A 73 -10.10 38.75 -37.43
C PRO A 73 -10.65 38.02 -36.20
N GLU A 74 -11.93 37.68 -36.27
CA GLU A 74 -12.71 37.02 -35.22
C GLU A 74 -11.91 35.85 -34.61
N ALA A 75 -11.62 35.94 -33.31
CA ALA A 75 -10.85 34.92 -32.62
C ALA A 75 -11.60 33.58 -32.69
N PRO A 76 -10.93 32.46 -33.01
CA PRO A 76 -11.61 31.17 -33.06
C PRO A 76 -12.21 30.88 -31.69
N GLU A 77 -13.50 30.56 -31.66
CA GLU A 77 -14.23 30.24 -30.43
C GLU A 77 -13.42 29.29 -29.56
N ALA A 78 -13.20 29.65 -28.30
CA ALA A 78 -12.39 28.89 -27.37
C ALA A 78 -13.01 27.50 -27.16
N GLN A 79 -12.48 26.50 -27.90
CA GLN A 79 -13.01 25.15 -27.87
C GLN A 79 -12.87 24.57 -26.47
N GLN A 80 -14.01 24.27 -25.83
CA GLN A 80 -14.06 23.67 -24.50
C GLN A 80 -13.11 22.47 -24.40
N SER A 81 -12.37 22.41 -23.28
CA SER A 81 -11.49 21.30 -22.96
C SER A 81 -12.29 19.99 -22.81
N TYR A 82 -11.62 18.85 -22.97
CA TYR A 82 -12.27 17.55 -22.75
C TYR A 82 -12.73 17.36 -21.30
N THR A 83 -12.04 17.98 -20.34
CA THR A 83 -12.44 18.02 -18.92
C THR A 83 -13.77 18.75 -18.72
N GLU A 84 -13.93 19.93 -19.33
CA GLU A 84 -15.20 20.68 -19.25
C GLU A 84 -16.35 19.94 -19.93
N LYS A 85 -16.09 19.29 -21.08
CA LYS A 85 -17.07 18.48 -21.80
C LYS A 85 -17.59 17.31 -20.96
N ILE A 86 -16.70 16.55 -20.30
CA ILE A 86 -17.12 15.39 -19.51
C ILE A 86 -17.79 15.81 -18.19
N GLU A 87 -17.36 16.90 -17.55
CA GLU A 87 -18.00 17.44 -16.34
C GLU A 87 -19.38 18.06 -16.64
N LEU A 88 -19.58 18.68 -17.81
CA LEU A 88 -20.90 19.12 -18.25
C LEU A 88 -21.85 17.92 -18.45
N TYR A 89 -21.37 16.87 -19.12
CA TYR A 89 -22.16 15.64 -19.34
C TYR A 89 -22.49 14.92 -18.02
N ARG A 90 -21.55 14.88 -17.07
CA ARG A 90 -21.76 14.36 -15.72
C ARG A 90 -22.89 15.11 -15.00
N LYS A 91 -22.87 16.45 -15.01
CA LYS A 91 -23.91 17.28 -14.40
C LYS A 91 -25.29 17.01 -15.01
N GLN A 92 -25.38 16.78 -16.32
CA GLN A 92 -26.63 16.43 -16.99
C GLN A 92 -27.19 15.09 -16.51
N ILE A 93 -26.35 14.06 -16.35
CA ILE A 93 -26.77 12.76 -15.80
C ILE A 93 -27.16 12.88 -14.32
N ASP A 94 -26.40 13.64 -13.53
CA ASP A 94 -26.70 13.87 -12.12
C ASP A 94 -28.06 14.58 -11.94
N GLU A 95 -28.39 15.55 -12.79
CA GLU A 95 -29.71 16.22 -12.77
C GLU A 95 -30.86 15.25 -13.12
N LEU A 96 -30.71 14.44 -14.17
CA LEU A 96 -31.70 13.41 -14.52
C LEU A 96 -31.91 12.41 -13.38
N LYS A 97 -30.82 12.01 -12.71
CA LYS A 97 -30.85 11.14 -11.52
C LYS A 97 -31.58 11.80 -10.35
N TYR A 98 -31.27 13.05 -10.04
CA TYR A 98 -31.93 13.77 -8.93
C TYR A 98 -33.42 13.96 -9.21
N LYS A 99 -33.79 14.31 -10.44
CA LYS A 99 -35.19 14.39 -10.86
C LYS A 99 -35.91 13.05 -10.72
N ALA A 100 -35.31 11.95 -11.16
CA ALA A 100 -35.88 10.61 -11.01
C ALA A 100 -36.02 10.14 -9.55
N VAL A 101 -35.18 10.63 -8.64
CA VAL A 101 -35.25 10.33 -7.20
C VAL A 101 -36.30 11.19 -6.47
N LEU A 102 -36.41 12.47 -6.80
CA LEU A 102 -37.36 13.40 -6.18
C LEU A 102 -38.78 13.26 -6.75
N GLU A 103 -38.88 12.96 -8.04
CA GLU A 103 -40.13 12.79 -8.80
C GLU A 103 -40.11 11.43 -9.55
N PRO A 104 -40.41 10.30 -8.89
CA PRO A 104 -40.26 8.97 -9.46
C PRO A 104 -41.41 8.60 -10.43
N THR A 105 -41.55 9.34 -11.53
CA THR A 105 -42.46 8.99 -12.64
C THR A 105 -41.77 8.04 -13.64
N PRO A 106 -42.53 7.23 -14.40
CA PRO A 106 -41.96 6.35 -15.43
C PRO A 106 -41.07 7.09 -16.43
N GLU A 107 -41.43 8.32 -16.80
CA GLU A 107 -40.71 9.16 -17.76
C GLU A 107 -39.37 9.64 -17.19
N ASN A 108 -39.36 10.15 -15.96
CA ASN A 108 -38.15 10.62 -15.29
C ASN A 108 -37.15 9.47 -15.07
N VAL A 109 -37.64 8.31 -14.62
CA VAL A 109 -36.81 7.10 -14.43
C VAL A 109 -36.26 6.60 -15.78
N THR A 110 -37.09 6.56 -16.83
CA THR A 110 -36.65 6.13 -18.17
C THR A 110 -35.57 7.07 -18.74
N ALA A 111 -35.74 8.39 -18.61
CA ALA A 111 -34.74 9.36 -19.07
C ALA A 111 -33.38 9.19 -18.40
N TYR A 112 -33.36 8.91 -17.09
CA TYR A 112 -32.11 8.56 -16.38
C TYR A 112 -31.52 7.22 -16.84
N MET A 113 -32.35 6.19 -17.04
CA MET A 113 -31.91 4.89 -17.57
C MET A 113 -31.26 5.00 -18.96
N GLU A 114 -31.85 5.78 -19.86
CA GLU A 114 -31.31 6.03 -21.21
C GLU A 114 -29.96 6.75 -21.17
N ALA A 115 -29.84 7.77 -20.32
CA ALA A 115 -28.59 8.51 -20.14
C ALA A 115 -27.48 7.64 -19.54
N GLN A 116 -27.80 6.81 -18.53
CA GLN A 116 -26.86 5.85 -17.97
C GLN A 116 -26.46 4.77 -18.99
N GLN A 117 -27.39 4.33 -19.85
CA GLN A 117 -27.09 3.42 -20.96
C GLN A 117 -26.17 4.08 -22.01
N GLN A 118 -26.30 5.38 -22.26
CA GLN A 118 -25.41 6.13 -23.14
C GLN A 118 -23.99 6.24 -22.54
N MET A 119 -23.86 6.56 -21.26
CA MET A 119 -22.56 6.56 -20.57
C MET A 119 -21.90 5.18 -20.63
N SER A 120 -22.65 4.11 -20.40
CA SER A 120 -22.18 2.73 -20.54
C SER A 120 -21.68 2.42 -21.95
N ARG A 121 -22.42 2.81 -23.00
CA ARG A 121 -21.98 2.69 -24.40
C ARG A 121 -20.66 3.42 -24.69
N MET A 122 -20.46 4.62 -24.13
CA MET A 122 -19.21 5.36 -24.29
C MET A 122 -18.03 4.65 -23.60
N ALA A 123 -18.23 4.15 -22.38
CA ALA A 123 -17.21 3.36 -21.68
C ALA A 123 -16.86 2.06 -22.43
N SER A 124 -17.86 1.38 -23.01
CA SER A 124 -17.64 0.21 -23.87
C SER A 124 -16.82 0.55 -25.13
N ALA A 125 -17.16 1.65 -25.82
CA ALA A 125 -16.42 2.09 -27.01
C ALA A 125 -14.97 2.50 -26.69
N PHE A 126 -14.74 3.17 -25.56
CA PHE A 126 -13.40 3.45 -25.05
C PHE A 126 -12.62 2.15 -24.78
N THR A 127 -13.25 1.15 -24.15
CA THR A 127 -12.61 -0.11 -23.78
C THR A 127 -12.21 -0.94 -25.01
N ASP A 128 -13.10 -1.06 -26.01
CA ASP A 128 -12.79 -1.72 -27.30
C ASP A 128 -11.65 -0.98 -28.03
N THR A 129 -11.70 0.36 -28.09
CA THR A 129 -10.64 1.16 -28.70
C THR A 129 -9.30 0.97 -27.99
N TRP A 130 -9.30 0.99 -26.64
CA TRP A 130 -8.11 0.77 -25.82
C TRP A 130 -7.48 -0.60 -26.10
N GLN A 131 -8.28 -1.67 -26.11
CA GLN A 131 -7.81 -3.03 -26.41
C GLN A 131 -7.21 -3.13 -27.82
N ARG A 132 -7.88 -2.54 -28.84
CA ARG A 132 -7.37 -2.53 -30.22
C ARG A 132 -6.10 -1.71 -30.40
N VAL A 133 -5.93 -0.64 -29.63
CA VAL A 133 -4.68 0.13 -29.59
C VAL A 133 -3.59 -0.71 -28.93
N LEU A 134 -3.88 -1.36 -27.80
CA LEU A 134 -2.92 -2.21 -27.08
C LEU A 134 -2.33 -3.33 -27.97
N PHE A 135 -3.16 -3.97 -28.81
CA PHE A 135 -2.70 -4.97 -29.78
C PHE A 135 -1.72 -4.41 -30.83
N LYS A 136 -1.79 -3.10 -31.12
CA LYS A 136 -0.86 -2.38 -32.02
C LYS A 136 0.32 -1.76 -31.28
N THR A 137 0.23 -1.61 -29.95
CA THR A 137 1.27 -1.05 -29.09
C THR A 137 1.68 -2.05 -27.99
N PRO A 138 2.22 -3.24 -28.35
CA PRO A 138 2.52 -4.31 -27.38
C PRO A 138 3.56 -3.89 -26.33
N ALA A 139 4.37 -2.85 -26.58
CA ALA A 139 5.27 -2.25 -25.59
C ALA A 139 4.54 -1.64 -24.36
N LEU A 140 3.24 -1.36 -24.47
CA LEU A 140 2.38 -0.91 -23.38
C LEU A 140 1.58 -2.04 -22.73
N ASP A 141 1.65 -3.27 -23.25
CA ASP A 141 0.93 -4.41 -22.69
C ASP A 141 1.67 -4.99 -21.49
N ILE A 142 1.02 -4.91 -20.33
CA ILE A 142 1.53 -5.45 -19.06
C ILE A 142 1.75 -6.97 -19.11
N ASN A 143 1.04 -7.70 -19.98
CA ASN A 143 1.24 -9.14 -20.18
C ASN A 143 2.65 -9.50 -20.66
N SER A 144 3.38 -8.57 -21.27
CA SER A 144 4.78 -8.75 -21.66
C SER A 144 5.74 -8.86 -20.47
N ARG A 145 5.33 -8.34 -19.30
CA ARG A 145 6.11 -8.36 -18.05
C ARG A 145 5.51 -9.30 -17.00
N PHE A 146 4.18 -9.26 -16.86
CA PHE A 146 3.41 -10.03 -15.89
C PHE A 146 2.33 -10.81 -16.66
N PRO A 147 2.63 -12.02 -17.17
CA PRO A 147 1.72 -12.73 -18.06
C PRO A 147 0.49 -13.26 -17.33
N MET A 148 -0.69 -12.71 -17.67
CA MET A 148 -1.96 -13.02 -16.98
C MET A 148 -2.65 -14.31 -17.46
N SER A 149 -2.09 -15.02 -18.46
CA SER A 149 -2.63 -16.31 -18.90
C SER A 149 -2.29 -17.42 -17.90
N GLN A 150 -3.11 -18.47 -17.81
CA GLN A 150 -2.87 -19.58 -16.87
C GLN A 150 -1.48 -20.22 -17.04
N MET A 151 -1.07 -20.49 -18.28
CA MET A 151 0.26 -21.04 -18.58
C MET A 151 1.38 -20.03 -18.30
N GLY A 152 1.20 -18.77 -18.72
CA GLY A 152 2.21 -17.74 -18.51
C GLY A 152 2.41 -17.40 -17.04
N GLY A 153 1.34 -17.32 -16.27
CA GLY A 153 1.35 -17.13 -14.82
C GLY A 153 2.07 -18.27 -14.10
N ALA A 154 1.82 -19.53 -14.49
CA ALA A 154 2.56 -20.68 -13.94
C ALA A 154 4.07 -20.59 -14.22
N VAL A 155 4.47 -20.23 -15.45
CA VAL A 155 5.88 -20.02 -15.81
C VAL A 155 6.49 -18.85 -15.04
N TYR A 156 5.77 -17.74 -14.88
CA TYR A 156 6.21 -16.59 -14.11
C TYR A 156 6.41 -16.94 -12.62
N GLN A 157 5.48 -17.67 -12.01
CA GLN A 157 5.61 -18.12 -10.62
C GLN A 157 6.79 -19.07 -10.43
N ASP A 158 7.07 -19.95 -11.40
CA ASP A 158 8.26 -20.82 -11.34
C ASP A 158 9.56 -20.02 -11.45
N GLN A 159 9.62 -19.04 -12.36
CA GLN A 159 10.75 -18.12 -12.49
C GLN A 159 10.97 -17.29 -11.21
N MET A 160 9.89 -16.75 -10.61
CA MET A 160 9.96 -16.02 -9.34
C MET A 160 10.39 -16.92 -8.19
N ARG A 161 9.92 -18.17 -8.13
CA ARG A 161 10.38 -19.15 -7.14
C ARG A 161 11.88 -19.40 -7.27
N VAL A 162 12.39 -19.68 -8.48
CA VAL A 162 13.82 -19.90 -8.73
C VAL A 162 14.65 -18.65 -8.38
N ALA A 163 14.17 -17.44 -8.72
CA ALA A 163 14.84 -16.19 -8.36
C ALA A 163 14.91 -16.00 -6.83
N ARG A 164 13.80 -16.21 -6.12
CA ARG A 164 13.73 -16.11 -4.66
C ARG A 164 14.61 -17.15 -3.96
N GLU A 165 14.65 -18.38 -4.47
CA GLU A 165 15.54 -19.45 -3.99
C GLU A 165 17.02 -19.12 -4.20
N SER A 166 17.39 -18.47 -5.31
CA SER A 166 18.76 -17.95 -5.50
C SER A 166 19.06 -16.87 -4.47
N SER A 167 18.21 -15.84 -4.36
CA SER A 167 18.44 -14.73 -3.43
C SER A 167 18.53 -15.18 -1.98
N LEU A 168 17.81 -16.23 -1.56
CA LEU A 168 18.00 -16.83 -0.23
C LEU A 168 19.38 -17.48 -0.06
N LYS A 169 19.88 -18.20 -1.07
CA LYS A 169 21.21 -18.82 -1.03
C LYS A 169 22.32 -17.77 -1.06
N ASP A 170 22.18 -16.77 -1.92
CA ASP A 170 23.11 -15.64 -2.04
C ASP A 170 23.11 -14.81 -0.74
N ALA A 171 21.95 -14.58 -0.13
CA ALA A 171 21.84 -13.96 1.19
C ALA A 171 22.49 -14.82 2.28
N ALA A 172 22.18 -16.11 2.38
CA ALA A 172 22.73 -17.00 3.40
C ALA A 172 24.24 -17.22 3.30
N ALA A 173 24.83 -17.04 2.12
CA ALA A 173 26.28 -17.10 1.92
C ALA A 173 27.04 -15.83 2.41
N ASN A 174 26.35 -14.70 2.53
CA ASN A 174 26.96 -13.39 2.83
C ASN A 174 26.45 -12.73 4.12
N LEU A 175 25.23 -13.07 4.56
CA LEU A 175 24.49 -12.45 5.65
C LEU A 175 24.14 -13.50 6.72
N GLY A 176 24.20 -13.11 7.99
CA GLY A 176 23.73 -13.95 9.09
C GLY A 176 22.21 -14.05 9.08
N PHE A 177 21.67 -15.25 8.84
CA PHE A 177 20.23 -15.52 8.91
C PHE A 177 19.81 -15.72 10.38
N MET A 178 19.37 -14.66 11.05
CA MET A 178 19.03 -14.68 12.48
C MET A 178 17.56 -15.03 12.70
N VAL A 179 17.30 -15.94 13.65
CA VAL A 179 15.94 -16.34 14.05
C VAL A 179 15.81 -16.21 15.56
N ILE A 180 14.96 -15.31 16.03
CA ILE A 180 14.83 -14.98 17.45
C ILE A 180 13.54 -15.58 18.00
N VAL A 181 13.66 -16.32 19.10
CA VAL A 181 12.59 -17.08 19.74
C VAL A 181 12.65 -16.99 21.27
N GLU A 182 11.62 -17.52 21.92
CA GLU A 182 11.48 -17.70 23.36
C GLU A 182 10.65 -18.96 23.62
N ASP A 183 10.45 -19.35 24.88
CA ASP A 183 9.76 -20.57 25.28
C ASP A 183 8.34 -20.67 24.69
N ALA A 184 7.94 -21.89 24.33
CA ALA A 184 6.67 -22.17 23.68
C ALA A 184 5.43 -21.83 24.54
N ALA A 185 5.56 -21.75 25.87
CA ALA A 185 4.49 -21.30 26.77
C ALA A 185 4.24 -19.79 26.68
N THR A 186 5.27 -18.99 26.39
CA THR A 186 5.15 -17.54 26.13
C THR A 186 4.81 -17.29 24.67
N CYS A 187 5.49 -18.00 23.76
CA CYS A 187 5.39 -17.85 22.31
C CYS A 187 4.91 -19.15 21.64
N GLY A 188 3.59 -19.37 21.58
CA GLY A 188 3.01 -20.53 20.91
C GLY A 188 3.30 -20.63 19.40
N LEU A 189 3.82 -19.57 18.78
CA LEU A 189 4.25 -19.54 17.38
C LEU A 189 5.74 -19.88 17.17
N CYS A 190 6.55 -19.94 18.23
CA CYS A 190 8.00 -20.12 18.11
C CYS A 190 8.36 -21.55 17.66
N THR A 191 7.73 -22.59 18.23
CA THR A 191 7.90 -23.98 17.79
C THR A 191 7.59 -24.21 16.30
N PRO A 192 6.39 -23.86 15.77
CA PRO A 192 6.10 -24.05 14.35
C PRO A 192 6.98 -23.21 13.43
N GLN A 193 7.48 -22.05 13.89
CA GLN A 193 8.48 -21.30 13.12
C GLN A 193 9.81 -22.05 13.03
N LEU A 194 10.31 -22.61 14.14
CA LEU A 194 11.55 -23.41 14.14
C LEU A 194 11.40 -24.66 13.26
N GLU A 195 10.21 -25.27 13.18
CA GLU A 195 9.96 -26.36 12.22
C GLU A 195 10.08 -25.91 10.75
N ILE A 196 9.56 -24.73 10.40
CA ILE A 196 9.72 -24.13 9.06
C ILE A 196 11.21 -23.88 8.79
N ILE A 197 11.93 -23.25 9.71
CA ILE A 197 13.37 -22.97 9.53
C ILE A 197 14.19 -24.25 9.42
N SER A 198 13.86 -25.32 10.16
CA SER A 198 14.53 -26.62 10.04
C SER A 198 14.27 -27.31 8.68
N ARG A 199 13.09 -27.07 8.07
CA ARG A 199 12.84 -27.50 6.69
C ARG A 199 13.65 -26.66 5.69
N MET A 200 13.64 -25.33 5.83
CA MET A 200 14.42 -24.44 4.95
C MET A 200 15.92 -24.71 5.01
N GLN A 201 16.48 -25.00 6.18
CA GLN A 201 17.87 -25.44 6.34
C GLN A 201 18.17 -26.70 5.51
N LYS A 202 17.27 -27.67 5.46
CA LYS A 202 17.43 -28.91 4.69
C LYS A 202 17.21 -28.71 3.18
N SER A 203 16.24 -27.87 2.79
CA SER A 203 15.89 -27.60 1.39
C SER A 203 16.90 -26.67 0.69
N TYR A 204 17.43 -25.68 1.41
CA TYR A 204 18.19 -24.57 0.84
C TYR A 204 19.63 -24.47 1.33
N GLY A 205 20.01 -25.21 2.38
CA GLY A 205 21.35 -25.17 2.95
C GLY A 205 21.65 -23.93 3.80
N ILE A 206 20.63 -23.21 4.27
CA ILE A 206 20.82 -22.04 5.14
C ILE A 206 21.35 -22.45 6.52
N GLU A 207 22.23 -21.64 7.11
CA GLU A 207 22.75 -21.83 8.47
C GLU A 207 22.10 -20.80 9.43
N PRO A 208 20.95 -21.10 10.04
CA PRO A 208 20.23 -20.15 10.89
C PRO A 208 20.91 -19.96 12.24
N ILE A 209 21.16 -18.71 12.62
CA ILE A 209 21.60 -18.32 13.96
C ILE A 209 20.34 -18.17 14.82
N VAL A 210 19.97 -19.24 15.52
CA VAL A 210 18.82 -19.22 16.44
C VAL A 210 19.23 -18.59 17.77
N VAL A 211 18.52 -17.54 18.17
CA VAL A 211 18.74 -16.80 19.42
C VAL A 211 17.53 -16.96 20.34
N THR A 212 17.75 -17.41 21.57
CA THR A 212 16.69 -17.59 22.59
C THR A 212 16.77 -16.48 23.63
N VAL A 213 15.70 -15.70 23.81
CA VAL A 213 15.68 -14.56 24.75
C VAL A 213 15.76 -15.01 26.21
N ASP A 214 15.18 -16.18 26.51
CA ASP A 214 15.03 -16.75 27.85
C ASP A 214 15.92 -17.98 28.10
N GLY A 215 16.73 -18.38 27.12
CA GLY A 215 17.56 -19.58 27.19
C GLY A 215 16.78 -20.90 27.03
N SER A 216 15.54 -20.86 26.55
CA SER A 216 14.75 -22.07 26.23
C SER A 216 15.47 -23.00 25.25
N PHE A 217 15.33 -24.31 25.46
CA PHE A 217 15.94 -25.34 24.61
C PHE A 217 14.92 -25.88 23.60
N HIS A 218 15.31 -26.02 22.34
CA HIS A 218 14.49 -26.67 21.32
C HIS A 218 15.27 -27.78 20.59
N PRO A 219 14.74 -29.02 20.46
CA PRO A 219 15.49 -30.16 19.94
C PRO A 219 15.90 -30.04 18.46
N LEU A 220 15.23 -29.19 17.68
CA LEU A 220 15.65 -28.90 16.29
C LEU A 220 16.90 -28.00 16.22
N PHE A 221 17.18 -27.23 17.27
CA PHE A 221 18.29 -26.28 17.34
C PHE A 221 19.00 -26.37 18.71
N PRO A 222 19.68 -27.49 18.99
CA PRO A 222 20.34 -27.72 20.29
C PRO A 222 21.50 -26.74 20.56
N ASN A 223 21.99 -26.07 19.52
CA ASN A 223 23.07 -25.09 19.57
C ASN A 223 22.53 -23.64 19.55
N ALA A 224 21.27 -23.41 19.90
CA ALA A 224 20.71 -22.06 19.99
C ALA A 224 21.48 -21.19 21.01
N VAL A 225 21.68 -19.92 20.68
CA VAL A 225 22.48 -18.98 21.46
C VAL A 225 21.55 -18.19 22.39
N VAL A 226 21.83 -18.18 23.69
CA VAL A 226 21.06 -17.37 24.66
C VAL A 226 21.34 -15.89 24.45
N ASP A 227 20.33 -15.02 24.54
CA ASP A 227 20.57 -13.57 24.54
C ASP A 227 21.30 -13.13 25.81
N THR A 228 22.43 -12.46 25.60
CA THR A 228 23.27 -11.85 26.64
C THR A 228 23.42 -10.34 26.44
N GLY A 229 22.66 -9.77 25.49
CA GLY A 229 22.71 -8.37 25.10
C GLY A 229 22.99 -8.16 23.60
N GLN A 230 23.21 -9.22 22.82
CA GLN A 230 23.40 -9.11 21.37
C GLN A 230 22.15 -8.56 20.67
N LEU A 231 20.94 -8.92 21.14
CA LEU A 231 19.71 -8.39 20.55
C LEU A 231 19.54 -6.90 20.82
N ARG A 232 19.97 -6.42 21.99
CA ARG A 232 19.99 -4.98 22.31
C ARG A 232 20.98 -4.23 21.41
N ALA A 233 22.18 -4.76 21.22
CA ALA A 233 23.20 -4.17 20.35
C ALA A 233 22.74 -4.07 18.88
N LEU A 234 21.91 -5.01 18.43
CA LEU A 234 21.34 -5.06 17.08
C LEU A 234 19.97 -4.36 16.95
N GLY A 235 19.44 -3.73 18.01
CA GLY A 235 18.12 -3.07 17.99
C GLY A 235 16.91 -4.04 17.95
N LEU A 236 17.14 -5.33 18.18
CA LEU A 236 16.17 -6.43 18.06
C LEU A 236 15.58 -6.90 19.41
N GLU A 237 15.99 -6.30 20.54
CA GLU A 237 15.52 -6.64 21.89
C GLU A 237 13.98 -6.62 22.01
N ASN A 238 13.33 -5.60 21.45
CA ASN A 238 11.87 -5.38 21.54
C ASN A 238 11.07 -5.95 20.34
N SER A 239 11.70 -6.69 19.43
CA SER A 239 10.98 -7.27 18.28
C SER A 239 10.05 -8.42 18.72
N PRO A 240 8.81 -8.54 18.19
CA PRO A 240 7.89 -9.62 18.59
C PRO A 240 8.48 -11.02 18.34
N ARG A 241 8.02 -12.04 19.07
CA ARG A 241 8.50 -13.42 18.90
C ARG A 241 7.50 -14.30 18.13
N PRO A 242 7.96 -15.16 17.20
CA PRO A 242 9.32 -15.23 16.68
C PRO A 242 9.65 -14.03 15.75
N THR A 243 10.93 -13.75 15.51
CA THR A 243 11.39 -12.78 14.50
C THR A 243 12.48 -13.38 13.63
N ILE A 244 12.50 -13.03 12.34
CA ILE A 244 13.56 -13.35 11.39
C ILE A 244 14.18 -12.05 10.90
N ALA A 245 15.51 -11.98 10.87
CA ALA A 245 16.27 -10.86 10.32
C ALA A 245 17.52 -11.35 9.58
N LEU A 246 17.96 -10.59 8.58
CA LEU A 246 19.29 -10.72 7.99
C LEU A 246 20.23 -9.74 8.68
N VAL A 247 21.47 -10.16 8.94
CA VAL A 247 22.49 -9.32 9.59
C VAL A 247 23.75 -9.30 8.75
N GLU A 248 24.17 -8.12 8.32
CA GLU A 248 25.41 -7.89 7.57
C GLU A 248 26.63 -8.05 8.51
N PRO A 249 27.47 -9.11 8.38
CA PRO A 249 28.43 -9.48 9.41
C PRO A 249 29.54 -8.46 9.67
N ARG A 250 29.78 -7.55 8.71
CA ARG A 250 30.86 -6.54 8.79
C ARG A 250 30.41 -5.21 9.35
N SER A 251 29.19 -4.77 9.04
CA SER A 251 28.66 -3.47 9.46
C SER A 251 27.72 -3.56 10.66
N GLY A 252 27.17 -4.75 10.94
CA GLY A 252 26.10 -4.93 11.91
C GLY A 252 24.76 -4.35 11.46
N VAL A 253 24.60 -3.99 10.18
CA VAL A 253 23.31 -3.57 9.63
C VAL A 253 22.34 -4.76 9.70
N VAL A 254 21.13 -4.48 10.18
CA VAL A 254 20.06 -5.46 10.38
C VAL A 254 18.91 -5.12 9.44
N GLU A 255 18.49 -6.10 8.65
CA GLU A 255 17.30 -6.01 7.80
C GLU A 255 16.23 -6.99 8.33
N PRO A 256 15.17 -6.50 9.01
CA PRO A 256 14.10 -7.34 9.51
C PRO A 256 13.30 -7.96 8.37
N ILE A 257 13.30 -9.30 8.28
CA ILE A 257 12.45 -10.05 7.34
C ILE A 257 11.02 -10.12 7.88
N GLY A 258 10.84 -10.19 9.20
CA GLY A 258 9.56 -9.95 9.86
C GLY A 258 9.40 -10.68 11.18
N SER A 259 8.23 -10.49 11.79
CA SER A 259 7.87 -11.05 13.09
C SER A 259 6.52 -11.77 13.04
N GLY A 260 6.32 -12.72 13.95
CA GLY A 260 5.21 -13.67 13.89
C GLY A 260 5.52 -14.88 13.00
N LEU A 261 4.55 -15.78 12.84
CA LEU A 261 4.72 -16.98 12.02
C LEU A 261 4.78 -16.62 10.53
N LEU A 262 5.94 -16.81 9.91
CA LEU A 262 6.19 -16.65 8.49
C LEU A 262 6.35 -18.01 7.81
N THR A 263 5.60 -18.22 6.73
CA THR A 263 5.72 -19.38 5.85
C THR A 263 6.96 -19.29 4.96
N GLU A 264 7.39 -20.42 4.41
CA GLU A 264 8.60 -20.56 3.59
C GLU A 264 8.60 -19.63 2.36
N ASP A 265 7.46 -19.53 1.67
CA ASP A 265 7.23 -18.65 0.52
C ASP A 265 7.32 -17.15 0.89
N VAL A 266 6.82 -16.75 2.06
CA VAL A 266 6.93 -15.37 2.57
C VAL A 266 8.37 -15.03 2.97
N ILE A 267 9.12 -15.97 3.55
CA ILE A 267 10.54 -15.76 3.87
C ILE A 267 11.35 -15.62 2.57
N LEU A 268 11.15 -16.52 1.61
CA LEU A 268 11.78 -16.49 0.28
C LEU A 268 11.48 -15.17 -0.45
N GLU A 269 10.22 -14.73 -0.46
CA GLU A 269 9.81 -13.46 -1.06
C GLU A 269 10.49 -12.26 -0.40
N ARG A 270 10.42 -12.14 0.93
CA ARG A 270 10.95 -10.96 1.63
C ARG A 270 12.46 -10.88 1.58
N VAL A 271 13.18 -12.01 1.65
CA VAL A 271 14.63 -12.04 1.44
C VAL A 271 15.00 -11.59 0.03
N HIS A 272 14.24 -12.01 -1.00
CA HIS A 272 14.43 -11.52 -2.36
C HIS A 272 14.18 -10.01 -2.49
N VAL A 273 13.08 -9.50 -1.93
CA VAL A 273 12.76 -8.06 -1.95
C VAL A 273 13.85 -7.24 -1.28
N VAL A 274 14.22 -7.57 -0.05
CA VAL A 274 15.22 -6.84 0.74
C VAL A 274 16.62 -6.85 0.10
N THR A 275 16.99 -7.92 -0.61
CA THR A 275 18.36 -8.06 -1.15
C THR A 275 18.50 -7.72 -2.63
N GLN A 276 17.44 -7.80 -3.43
CA GLN A 276 17.49 -7.61 -4.89
C GLN A 276 16.65 -6.46 -5.42
N VAL A 277 15.56 -6.06 -4.73
CA VAL A 277 14.61 -5.07 -5.26
C VAL A 277 14.96 -3.68 -4.72
N PRO A 278 15.31 -2.71 -5.58
CA PRO A 278 15.60 -1.35 -5.14
C PRO A 278 14.39 -0.69 -4.45
N ASN A 279 14.65 0.14 -3.45
CA ASN A 279 13.62 0.94 -2.79
C ASN A 279 12.85 1.78 -3.82
N GLY A 280 11.53 1.59 -3.87
CA GLY A 280 10.67 2.26 -4.85
C GLY A 280 10.44 1.50 -6.16
N GLU A 281 10.90 0.25 -6.27
CA GLU A 281 10.46 -0.67 -7.33
C GLU A 281 9.34 -1.61 -6.84
N ARG A 282 8.58 -2.14 -7.80
CA ARG A 282 7.49 -3.09 -7.53
C ARG A 282 8.02 -4.52 -7.55
N TYR A 283 7.67 -5.27 -6.51
CA TYR A 283 7.87 -6.73 -6.40
C TYR A 283 6.57 -7.53 -6.62
#